data_AF-A0A7Y5J433-F1
#
_entry.id   AF-A0A7Y5J433-F1
#
_cell.length_a   1.000
_cell.length_b   1.000
_cell.length_c   1.000
_cell.angle_alpha   90.00
_cell.angle_beta   90.00
_cell.angle_gamma   90.00
#
_symmetry.space_group_name_H-M   'P 1'
#
loop_
_entity.id
_entity.type
_entity.pdbx_description
1 polymer ?
#
loop_
_entity_poly.entity_id
_entity_poly.type
_entity_poly.pdbx_seq_one_letter_code
_entity_poly.pdbx_strand_id
1 'polypeptide(L)'
;MKNACIILLMALVACQPSPDSNKNTPEVPSPYSSHQTTPAPNDGPAGKLVVKNEADYSPAFLALLRENTDFEKFYLDGNLMVVNDADTAYFSQEPPIGKSLVFTAKKESLAIAVRLKRINQTTVNYTIEMVESGKPAFLESGQADISPFFFLGAESDESDVSGESYMVTEFTATKGDCHTAIRIGQEENTSSGLLGKLIKNCNGKFRDIDLDDFPMLREQ
;
A
#
# COMPACT_ATOMS: atom_id res chain seq x y z
N MET A 1 9.72 -9.74 -50.78
CA MET A 1 8.37 -9.80 -51.37
C MET A 1 7.41 -9.03 -50.47
N LYS A 2 6.75 -8.01 -51.05
CA LYS A 2 5.44 -7.41 -50.73
C LYS A 2 5.08 -7.25 -49.23
N ASN A 3 5.17 -6.03 -48.69
CA ASN A 3 4.11 -4.99 -48.66
C ASN A 3 2.79 -5.48 -48.04
N ALA A 4 2.41 -4.92 -46.90
CA ALA A 4 1.04 -4.45 -46.64
C ALA A 4 1.02 -3.52 -45.42
N CYS A 5 1.05 -2.22 -45.69
CA CYS A 5 0.66 -1.15 -44.80
C CYS A 5 -0.88 -1.08 -44.85
N ILE A 6 -1.58 -1.28 -43.73
CA ILE A 6 -3.03 -1.05 -43.64
C ILE A 6 -3.22 0.19 -42.77
N ILE A 7 -3.58 1.27 -43.45
CA ILE A 7 -4.15 2.50 -42.90
C ILE A 7 -5.63 2.21 -42.68
N LEU A 8 -6.14 2.34 -41.45
CA LEU A 8 -7.57 2.38 -41.19
C LEU A 8 -7.97 3.78 -40.69
N LEU A 9 -8.94 4.34 -41.41
CA LEU A 9 -9.43 5.69 -41.37
C LEU A 9 -10.47 5.89 -40.24
N MET A 10 -10.50 7.10 -39.70
CA MET A 10 -11.41 7.61 -38.67
C MET A 10 -12.90 7.51 -39.02
N ALA A 11 -13.74 7.37 -37.98
CA ALA A 11 -15.10 7.92 -37.97
C ALA A 11 -15.39 8.58 -36.62
N LEU A 12 -15.41 9.91 -36.63
CA LEU A 12 -15.95 10.78 -35.58
C LEU A 12 -17.48 10.65 -35.59
N VAL A 13 -18.08 10.25 -34.47
CA VAL A 13 -19.53 10.36 -34.25
C VAL A 13 -19.76 11.53 -33.29
N ALA A 14 -20.46 12.54 -33.81
CA ALA A 14 -20.79 13.78 -33.13
C ALA A 14 -21.89 13.58 -32.07
N CYS A 15 -21.76 14.35 -30.99
CA CYS A 15 -22.77 14.56 -29.96
C CYS A 15 -24.08 15.13 -30.54
N GLN A 16 -25.22 14.64 -30.05
CA GLN A 16 -26.48 15.38 -30.06
C GLN A 16 -26.92 15.66 -28.62
N PRO A 17 -27.25 16.91 -28.27
CA PRO A 17 -27.84 17.26 -26.99
C PRO A 17 -29.36 17.05 -27.02
N SER A 18 -29.96 16.82 -25.86
CA SER A 18 -31.41 16.78 -25.65
C SER A 18 -31.76 17.25 -24.23
N PRO A 19 -32.96 17.80 -24.01
CA PRO A 19 -33.14 19.11 -23.38
C PRO A 19 -33.53 19.08 -21.89
N ASP A 20 -33.40 20.28 -21.31
CA ASP A 20 -33.78 20.72 -19.98
C ASP A 20 -35.09 20.14 -19.44
N SER A 21 -35.09 19.79 -18.14
CA SER A 21 -36.29 19.88 -17.31
C SER A 21 -35.97 20.58 -15.98
N ASN A 22 -36.49 21.79 -15.90
CA ASN A 22 -36.48 22.73 -14.80
C ASN A 22 -37.52 22.30 -13.74
N LYS A 23 -37.12 22.16 -12.46
CA LYS A 23 -38.06 22.18 -11.32
C LYS A 23 -37.46 22.89 -10.11
N ASN A 24 -37.80 24.17 -10.02
CA ASN A 24 -37.77 24.97 -8.81
C ASN A 24 -38.55 24.27 -7.67
N THR A 25 -37.93 24.16 -6.50
CA THR A 25 -38.63 23.87 -5.24
C THR A 25 -38.32 24.99 -4.24
N PRO A 26 -39.31 25.56 -3.53
CA PRO A 26 -39.11 26.73 -2.67
C PRO A 26 -38.43 26.39 -1.35
N GLU A 27 -37.53 27.28 -0.93
CA GLU A 27 -36.94 27.34 0.42
C GLU A 27 -37.99 27.70 1.48
N VAL A 28 -37.87 27.07 2.65
CA VAL A 28 -38.47 27.54 3.92
C VAL A 28 -37.34 27.67 4.95
N PRO A 29 -37.20 28.82 5.65
CA PRO A 29 -36.06 29.09 6.51
C PRO A 29 -36.14 28.42 7.89
N SER A 30 -34.97 28.03 8.40
CA SER A 30 -34.72 27.45 9.72
C SER A 30 -34.18 28.51 10.70
N PRO A 31 -34.54 28.50 12.01
CA PRO A 31 -33.95 29.40 13.00
C PRO A 31 -32.86 28.74 13.89
N TYR A 32 -31.70 29.40 13.94
CA TYR A 32 -30.68 29.53 15.02
C TYR A 32 -30.16 28.26 15.73
N SER A 33 -28.88 27.86 15.59
CA SER A 33 -27.61 28.41 16.12
C SER A 33 -27.14 27.77 17.44
N SER A 34 -25.97 27.11 17.41
CA SER A 34 -24.97 27.21 18.48
C SER A 34 -23.57 26.89 17.95
N HIS A 35 -22.62 27.75 18.33
CA HIS A 35 -21.21 27.69 17.97
C HIS A 35 -20.47 26.58 18.73
N GLN A 36 -19.67 25.79 18.01
CA GLN A 36 -18.46 25.15 18.54
C GLN A 36 -17.32 25.39 17.54
N THR A 37 -16.34 26.19 17.95
CA THR A 37 -15.15 26.49 17.15
C THR A 37 -14.11 25.42 17.40
N THR A 38 -14.03 24.43 16.51
CA THR A 38 -12.85 23.59 16.32
C THR A 38 -11.82 24.33 15.45
N PRO A 39 -10.51 24.11 15.63
CA PRO A 39 -9.50 24.73 14.78
C PRO A 39 -9.63 24.20 13.35
N ALA A 40 -9.68 25.12 12.39
CA ALA A 40 -9.78 24.81 10.97
C ALA A 40 -8.52 24.08 10.48
N PRO A 41 -8.66 23.03 9.65
CA PRO A 41 -7.54 22.55 8.84
C PRO A 41 -7.24 23.60 7.76
N ASN A 42 -5.95 23.86 7.53
CA ASN A 42 -5.50 24.76 6.48
C ASN A 42 -5.87 24.19 5.10
N ASP A 43 -6.82 24.82 4.41
CA ASP A 43 -7.24 24.50 3.05
C ASP A 43 -6.29 25.17 2.01
N GLY A 44 -5.17 24.51 1.70
CA GLY A 44 -4.56 24.62 0.35
C GLY A 44 -5.26 23.65 -0.61
N PRO A 45 -5.16 23.79 -1.94
CA PRO A 45 -5.82 22.85 -2.85
C PRO A 45 -5.01 21.54 -2.92
N ALA A 46 -5.20 20.71 -1.89
CA ALA A 46 -4.91 19.29 -1.85
C ALA A 46 -5.70 18.56 -2.94
N GLY A 47 -5.14 17.48 -3.50
CA GLY A 47 -5.93 16.52 -4.29
C GLY A 47 -7.17 16.11 -3.49
N LYS A 48 -8.35 16.15 -4.12
CA LYS A 48 -9.62 15.93 -3.41
C LYS A 48 -9.70 14.47 -2.95
N LEU A 49 -9.38 14.22 -1.69
CA LEU A 49 -9.50 12.90 -1.07
C LEU A 49 -10.92 12.69 -0.51
N VAL A 50 -11.60 11.65 -0.96
CA VAL A 50 -12.88 11.19 -0.41
C VAL A 50 -12.68 9.79 0.17
N VAL A 51 -12.99 9.61 1.45
CA VAL A 51 -12.84 8.32 2.15
C VAL A 51 -14.19 7.92 2.71
N LYS A 52 -14.70 6.75 2.33
CA LYS A 52 -15.99 6.26 2.81
C LYS A 52 -15.96 5.81 4.27
N ASN A 53 -14.84 5.22 4.68
CA ASN A 53 -14.59 4.79 6.04
C ASN A 53 -13.11 4.99 6.40
N GLU A 54 -12.81 5.96 7.26
CA GLU A 54 -11.42 6.27 7.62
C GLU A 54 -10.73 5.15 8.40
N ALA A 55 -11.48 4.30 9.12
CA ALA A 55 -10.90 3.20 9.90
C ALA A 55 -10.24 2.11 9.02
N ASP A 56 -10.54 2.09 7.73
CA ASP A 56 -9.96 1.13 6.78
C ASP A 56 -8.51 1.46 6.41
N TYR A 57 -7.99 2.65 6.75
CA TYR A 57 -6.68 3.15 6.33
C TYR A 57 -5.91 3.78 7.50
N SER A 58 -4.58 3.83 7.45
CA SER A 58 -3.83 4.59 8.48
C SER A 58 -3.94 6.10 8.26
N PRO A 59 -3.91 6.89 9.35
CA PRO A 59 -3.83 8.35 9.24
C PRO A 59 -2.61 8.83 8.43
N ALA A 60 -1.47 8.15 8.53
CA ALA A 60 -0.25 8.50 7.79
C ALA A 60 -0.44 8.29 6.28
N PHE A 61 -1.02 7.16 5.87
CA PHE A 61 -1.38 6.91 4.47
C PHE A 61 -2.33 7.98 3.91
N LEU A 62 -3.39 8.31 4.66
CA LEU A 62 -4.36 9.34 4.25
C LEU A 62 -3.73 10.73 4.19
N ALA A 63 -2.78 11.06 5.07
CA ALA A 63 -2.06 12.33 5.05
C ALA A 63 -1.24 12.48 3.75
N LEU A 64 -0.49 11.44 3.36
CA LEU A 64 0.29 11.46 2.13
C LEU A 64 -0.58 11.64 0.87
N LEU A 65 -1.77 11.03 0.84
CA LEU A 65 -2.72 11.24 -0.27
C LEU A 65 -3.28 12.67 -0.32
N ARG A 66 -3.46 13.33 0.84
CA ARG A 66 -3.91 14.73 0.89
C ARG A 66 -2.81 15.69 0.47
N GLU A 67 -1.56 15.40 0.82
CA GLU A 67 -0.40 16.22 0.49
C GLU A 67 0.03 16.08 -0.99
N ASN A 68 -0.43 15.02 -1.66
CA ASN A 68 -0.17 14.79 -3.06
C ASN A 68 -0.74 15.90 -3.97
N THR A 69 0.05 16.30 -4.97
CA THR A 69 -0.32 17.29 -5.98
C THR A 69 -0.32 16.74 -7.41
N ASP A 70 0.18 15.52 -7.62
CA ASP A 70 0.29 14.90 -8.96
C ASP A 70 -1.02 14.31 -9.46
N PHE A 71 -2.01 14.16 -8.57
CA PHE A 71 -3.33 13.60 -8.88
C PHE A 71 -4.41 14.53 -8.35
N GLU A 72 -5.45 14.73 -9.16
CA GLU A 72 -6.53 15.68 -8.87
C GLU A 72 -7.46 15.15 -7.77
N LYS A 73 -7.70 13.83 -7.74
CA LYS A 73 -8.71 13.23 -6.86
C LYS A 73 -8.40 11.78 -6.53
N PHE A 74 -8.69 11.42 -5.28
CA PHE A 74 -8.71 10.04 -4.81
C PHE A 74 -10.06 9.72 -4.16
N TYR A 75 -10.60 8.54 -4.45
CA TYR A 75 -11.76 7.98 -3.76
C TYR A 75 -11.42 6.60 -3.18
N LEU A 76 -11.72 6.41 -1.90
CA LEU A 76 -11.38 5.21 -1.13
C LEU A 76 -12.65 4.56 -0.54
N ASP A 77 -12.88 3.28 -0.85
CA ASP A 77 -14.00 2.46 -0.35
C ASP A 77 -13.56 1.01 -0.15
N GLY A 78 -13.33 0.60 1.11
CA GLY A 78 -12.88 -0.75 1.43
C GLY A 78 -11.53 -1.08 0.79
N ASN A 79 -11.49 -2.06 -0.12
CA ASN A 79 -10.26 -2.43 -0.83
C ASN A 79 -10.10 -1.73 -2.19
N LEU A 80 -11.00 -0.82 -2.56
CA LEU A 80 -10.97 -0.10 -3.83
C LEU A 80 -10.41 1.32 -3.65
N MET A 81 -9.48 1.67 -4.53
CA MET A 81 -9.01 3.03 -4.77
C MET A 81 -9.38 3.45 -6.19
N VAL A 82 -9.98 4.63 -6.34
CA VAL A 82 -10.22 5.28 -7.65
C VAL A 82 -9.38 6.55 -7.73
N VAL A 83 -8.64 6.70 -8.82
CA VAL A 83 -7.76 7.84 -9.12
C VAL A 83 -8.36 8.65 -10.26
N ASN A 84 -8.49 9.97 -10.07
CA ASN A 84 -9.04 10.91 -11.06
C ASN A 84 -10.39 10.48 -11.69
N ASP A 85 -11.25 9.83 -10.90
CA ASP A 85 -12.57 9.33 -11.33
C ASP A 85 -12.56 8.32 -12.49
N ALA A 86 -11.40 7.76 -12.85
CA ALA A 86 -11.24 6.89 -14.01
C ALA A 86 -10.50 5.59 -13.68
N ASP A 87 -9.28 5.69 -13.16
CA ASP A 87 -8.43 4.54 -12.93
C ASP A 87 -8.76 3.87 -11.59
N THR A 88 -8.73 2.55 -11.57
CA THR A 88 -9.02 1.75 -10.37
C THR A 88 -7.82 0.92 -9.97
N ALA A 89 -7.51 0.91 -8.68
CA ALA A 89 -6.55 0.00 -8.07
C ALA A 89 -7.19 -0.71 -6.88
N TYR A 90 -6.73 -1.93 -6.62
CA TYR A 90 -7.19 -2.71 -5.48
C TYR A 90 -6.04 -2.96 -4.52
N PHE A 91 -6.30 -2.75 -3.23
CA PHE A 91 -5.36 -3.16 -2.21
C PHE A 91 -5.24 -4.69 -2.21
N SER A 92 -4.00 -5.17 -2.17
CA SER A 92 -3.71 -6.59 -2.01
C SER A 92 -4.48 -7.17 -0.82
N GLN A 93 -4.92 -8.42 -0.92
CA GLN A 93 -5.54 -9.15 0.20
C GLN A 93 -4.49 -9.91 1.03
N GLU A 94 -3.22 -9.82 0.64
CA GLU A 94 -2.10 -10.51 1.27
C GLU A 94 -1.18 -9.50 1.97
N PRO A 95 -0.81 -9.73 3.24
CA PRO A 95 -1.36 -10.75 4.13
C PRO A 95 -2.82 -10.42 4.55
N PRO A 96 -3.61 -11.42 5.00
CA PRO A 96 -4.99 -11.19 5.44
C PRO A 96 -5.09 -10.25 6.64
N ILE A 97 -6.05 -9.33 6.61
CA ILE A 97 -6.34 -8.44 7.75
C ILE A 97 -6.73 -9.26 8.99
N GLY A 98 -6.14 -8.93 10.13
CA GLY A 98 -6.43 -9.55 11.42
C GLY A 98 -5.70 -10.86 11.70
N LYS A 99 -5.06 -11.50 10.70
CA LYS A 99 -4.28 -12.72 10.89
C LYS A 99 -2.89 -12.38 11.42
N SER A 100 -2.48 -13.04 12.50
CA SER A 100 -1.10 -12.99 12.99
C SER A 100 -0.26 -14.01 12.21
N LEU A 101 0.86 -13.55 11.66
CA LEU A 101 1.79 -14.33 10.85
C LEU A 101 3.18 -14.27 11.44
N VAL A 102 3.96 -15.33 11.23
CA VAL A 102 5.36 -15.39 11.61
C VAL A 102 6.15 -15.89 10.41
N PHE A 103 7.08 -15.07 9.96
CA PHE A 103 8.00 -15.41 8.88
C PHE A 103 9.38 -15.61 9.48
N THR A 104 10.05 -16.70 9.13
CA THR A 104 11.40 -16.97 9.64
C THR A 104 12.35 -17.38 8.53
N ALA A 105 13.62 -17.04 8.73
CA ALA A 105 14.72 -17.52 7.90
C ALA A 105 16.04 -17.49 8.68
N LYS A 106 17.01 -18.26 8.20
CA LYS A 106 18.35 -18.34 8.77
C LYS A 106 19.39 -18.37 7.65
N LYS A 107 20.43 -17.54 7.78
CA LYS A 107 21.63 -17.56 6.93
C LYS A 107 22.84 -17.54 7.85
N GLU A 108 23.69 -18.57 7.73
CA GLU A 108 24.88 -18.74 8.57
C GLU A 108 24.52 -18.68 10.08
N SER A 109 25.12 -17.75 10.82
CA SER A 109 24.88 -17.53 12.25
C SER A 109 23.70 -16.61 12.56
N LEU A 110 23.12 -15.94 11.56
CA LEU A 110 22.01 -15.00 11.72
C LEU A 110 20.66 -15.68 11.47
N ALA A 111 19.77 -15.64 12.46
CA ALA A 111 18.36 -15.98 12.33
C ALA A 111 17.51 -14.73 12.45
N ILE A 112 16.50 -14.59 11.58
CA ILE A 112 15.53 -13.50 11.59
C ILE A 112 14.13 -14.08 11.73
N ALA A 113 13.33 -13.48 12.61
CA ALA A 113 11.90 -13.71 12.69
C ALA A 113 11.14 -12.39 12.55
N VAL A 114 10.17 -12.35 11.65
CA VAL A 114 9.26 -11.22 11.45
C VAL A 114 7.86 -11.67 11.84
N ARG A 115 7.34 -11.09 12.92
CA ARG A 115 5.95 -11.27 13.35
C ARG A 115 5.14 -10.13 12.80
N LEU A 116 4.06 -10.43 12.10
CA LEU A 116 3.27 -9.43 11.40
C LEU A 116 1.78 -9.65 11.65
N LYS A 117 1.04 -8.55 11.80
CA LYS A 117 -0.42 -8.55 11.77
C LYS A 117 -0.91 -7.35 11.00
N ARG A 118 -1.57 -7.59 9.87
CA ARG A 118 -2.26 -6.52 9.13
C ARG A 118 -3.47 -6.04 9.92
N ILE A 119 -3.56 -4.74 10.14
CA ILE A 119 -4.61 -4.16 11.00
C ILE A 119 -5.72 -3.47 10.21
N ASN A 120 -5.43 -3.02 8.98
CA ASN A 120 -6.39 -2.41 8.06
C ASN A 120 -5.88 -2.57 6.61
N GLN A 121 -6.41 -1.84 5.63
CA GLN A 121 -6.03 -2.00 4.22
C GLN A 121 -4.58 -1.62 3.93
N THR A 122 -4.00 -0.70 4.68
CA THR A 122 -2.69 -0.10 4.34
C THR A 122 -1.59 -0.48 5.32
N THR A 123 -1.93 -1.00 6.49
CA THR A 123 -0.99 -1.01 7.61
C THR A 123 -0.84 -2.38 8.24
N VAL A 124 0.41 -2.68 8.60
CA VAL A 124 0.78 -3.82 9.43
C VAL A 124 1.43 -3.36 10.72
N ASN A 125 1.10 -4.05 11.82
CA ASN A 125 1.95 -4.06 13.01
C ASN A 125 3.02 -5.12 12.80
N TYR A 126 4.27 -4.82 13.15
CA TYR A 126 5.37 -5.77 13.05
C TYR A 126 6.22 -5.83 14.32
N THR A 127 6.88 -6.97 14.49
CA THR A 127 8.03 -7.16 15.38
C THR A 127 9.10 -7.93 14.60
N ILE A 128 10.31 -7.38 14.55
CA ILE A 128 11.49 -8.00 13.94
C ILE A 128 12.43 -8.41 15.05
N GLU A 129 12.82 -9.68 15.05
CA GLU A 129 13.82 -10.24 15.95
C GLU A 129 15.00 -10.75 15.13
N MET A 130 16.21 -10.34 15.51
CA MET A 130 17.47 -10.84 14.92
C MET A 130 18.33 -11.46 16.02
N VAL A 131 18.77 -12.70 15.78
CA VAL A 131 19.58 -13.47 16.73
C VAL A 131 20.82 -14.00 16.03
N GLU A 132 21.98 -13.76 16.64
CA GLU A 132 23.25 -14.31 16.21
C GLU A 132 24.09 -14.72 17.42
N SER A 133 24.77 -15.87 17.33
CA SER A 133 25.57 -16.40 18.43
C SER A 133 26.64 -15.38 18.88
N GLY A 134 26.71 -15.15 20.19
CA GLY A 134 27.67 -14.19 20.77
C GLY A 134 27.25 -12.72 20.65
N LYS A 135 26.09 -12.40 20.07
CA LYS A 135 25.50 -11.06 20.06
C LYS A 135 24.20 -11.02 20.89
N PRO A 136 23.92 -9.92 21.61
CA PRO A 136 22.59 -9.71 22.17
C PRO A 136 21.55 -9.70 21.05
N ALA A 137 20.38 -10.28 21.30
CA ALA A 137 19.28 -10.23 20.34
C ALA A 137 18.88 -8.77 20.06
N PHE A 138 18.57 -8.49 18.80
CA PHE A 138 17.95 -7.23 18.39
C PHE A 138 16.45 -7.43 18.25
N LEU A 139 15.67 -6.52 18.81
CA LEU A 139 14.22 -6.54 18.76
C LEU A 139 13.70 -5.14 18.44
N GLU A 140 12.88 -5.04 17.40
CA GLU A 140 12.21 -3.80 17.02
C GLU A 140 10.74 -4.07 16.72
N SER A 141 9.85 -3.23 17.22
CA SER A 141 8.43 -3.25 16.89
C SER A 141 7.99 -1.91 16.34
N GLY A 142 7.04 -1.94 15.42
CA GLY A 142 6.55 -0.74 14.77
C GLY A 142 5.30 -0.98 13.92
N GLN A 143 4.95 0.05 13.16
CA GLN A 143 3.94 -0.01 12.11
C GLN A 143 4.61 0.29 10.77
N ALA A 144 4.18 -0.39 9.72
CA ALA A 144 4.61 -0.14 8.36
C ALA A 144 3.38 -0.02 7.46
N ASP A 145 3.44 0.92 6.52
CA ASP A 145 2.36 1.27 5.61
C ASP A 145 2.72 0.90 4.17
N ILE A 146 1.72 0.48 3.39
CA ILE A 146 1.82 0.42 1.92
C ILE A 146 2.00 1.85 1.40
N SER A 147 2.80 2.01 0.35
CA SER A 147 2.91 3.30 -0.35
C SER A 147 1.54 3.77 -0.87
N PRO A 148 1.17 5.06 -0.73
CA PRO A 148 -0.04 5.62 -1.35
C PRO A 148 -0.05 5.53 -2.87
N PHE A 149 1.11 5.27 -3.49
CA PHE A 149 1.29 5.17 -4.93
C PHE A 149 1.60 3.74 -5.41
N PHE A 150 1.21 2.72 -4.63
CA PHE A 150 1.41 1.30 -4.98
C PHE A 150 0.86 0.93 -6.37
N PHE A 151 -0.11 1.68 -6.90
CA PHE A 151 -0.72 1.44 -8.20
C PHE A 151 0.16 1.87 -9.39
N LEU A 152 1.28 2.57 -9.17
CA LEU A 152 2.18 3.01 -10.23
C LEU A 152 3.12 1.92 -10.73
N GLY A 153 3.22 0.81 -10.02
CA GLY A 153 4.04 -0.34 -10.40
C GLY A 153 3.93 -1.43 -9.36
N ALA A 154 3.60 -2.64 -9.81
CA ALA A 154 3.65 -3.81 -8.94
C ALA A 154 5.11 -4.20 -8.72
N GLU A 155 5.46 -4.37 -7.46
CA GLU A 155 6.74 -4.92 -7.04
C GLU A 155 6.69 -6.45 -7.14
N SER A 156 7.83 -7.06 -7.49
CA SER A 156 7.97 -8.52 -7.56
C SER A 156 9.30 -8.95 -6.95
N ASP A 157 9.33 -10.16 -6.43
CA ASP A 157 10.53 -10.84 -5.95
C ASP A 157 10.67 -12.19 -6.68
N GLU A 158 11.81 -12.87 -6.50
CA GLU A 158 12.06 -14.22 -7.02
C GLU A 158 12.30 -15.20 -5.86
N SER A 159 11.74 -16.40 -5.99
CA SER A 159 11.87 -17.46 -5.00
C SER A 159 13.24 -18.12 -5.02
N ASP A 160 13.88 -18.17 -3.86
CA ASP A 160 15.18 -18.84 -3.70
C ASP A 160 15.11 -20.37 -3.79
N VAL A 161 13.90 -20.95 -3.82
CA VAL A 161 13.70 -22.39 -3.95
C VAL A 161 13.19 -22.79 -5.33
N SER A 162 12.17 -22.11 -5.86
CA SER A 162 11.58 -22.47 -7.15
C SER A 162 12.22 -21.73 -8.33
N GLY A 163 12.82 -20.56 -8.09
CA GLY A 163 13.22 -19.60 -9.12
C GLY A 163 12.03 -18.89 -9.79
N GLU A 164 10.80 -19.08 -9.31
CA GLU A 164 9.62 -18.40 -9.83
C GLU A 164 9.52 -16.98 -9.26
N SER A 165 9.12 -16.03 -10.12
CA SER A 165 8.80 -14.67 -9.70
C SER A 165 7.37 -14.60 -9.15
N TYR A 166 7.18 -13.77 -8.13
CA TYR A 166 5.88 -13.53 -7.51
C TYR A 166 5.70 -12.06 -7.16
N MET A 167 4.45 -11.58 -7.23
CA MET A 167 4.10 -10.21 -6.87
C MET A 167 4.12 -10.04 -5.35
N VAL A 168 4.52 -8.85 -4.88
CA VAL A 168 4.59 -8.55 -3.46
C VAL A 168 3.82 -7.31 -3.08
N THR A 169 3.29 -7.35 -1.87
CA THR A 169 2.83 -6.17 -1.15
C THR A 169 3.97 -5.70 -0.25
N GLU A 170 4.46 -4.49 -0.50
CA GLU A 170 5.49 -3.87 0.31
C GLU A 170 4.89 -2.96 1.38
N PHE A 171 5.25 -3.20 2.63
CA PHE A 171 4.96 -2.33 3.77
C PHE A 171 6.25 -1.66 4.21
N THR A 172 6.28 -0.33 4.24
CA THR A 172 7.47 0.44 4.59
C THR A 172 7.29 1.26 5.86
N ALA A 173 8.36 1.42 6.62
CA ALA A 173 8.46 2.31 7.75
C ALA A 173 9.79 3.06 7.70
N THR A 174 9.74 4.37 7.93
CA THR A 174 10.94 5.22 7.95
C THR A 174 10.96 6.05 9.22
N LYS A 175 12.13 6.14 9.86
CA LYS A 175 12.36 6.96 11.06
C LYS A 175 13.75 7.59 11.00
N GLY A 176 13.82 8.86 10.60
CA GLY A 176 15.09 9.49 10.27
C GLY A 176 15.75 8.75 9.11
N ASP A 177 17.03 8.39 9.27
CA ASP A 177 17.78 7.63 8.27
C ASP A 177 17.54 6.10 8.36
N CYS A 178 16.70 5.66 9.29
CA CYS A 178 16.36 4.25 9.44
C CYS A 178 15.17 3.87 8.56
N HIS A 179 15.30 2.78 7.82
CA HIS A 179 14.34 2.25 6.87
C HIS A 179 14.06 0.77 7.16
N THR A 180 12.80 0.38 7.00
CA THR A 180 12.33 -1.01 7.06
C THR A 180 11.31 -1.20 5.95
N ALA A 181 11.51 -2.18 5.08
CA ALA A 181 10.51 -2.67 4.13
C ALA A 181 10.27 -4.16 4.36
N ILE A 182 9.00 -4.52 4.51
CA ILE A 182 8.53 -5.90 4.66
C ILE A 182 7.72 -6.22 3.41
N ARG A 183 8.25 -7.08 2.55
CA ARG A 183 7.64 -7.47 1.28
C ARG A 183 7.02 -8.86 1.44
N ILE A 184 5.72 -8.98 1.22
CA ILE A 184 4.96 -10.23 1.41
C ILE A 184 4.22 -10.59 0.12
N GLY A 185 4.28 -11.84 -0.30
CA GLY A 185 3.53 -12.33 -1.45
C GLY A 185 3.42 -13.85 -1.49
N GLN A 186 2.86 -14.38 -2.57
CA GLN A 186 2.71 -15.81 -2.80
C GLN A 186 3.03 -16.15 -4.25
N GLU A 187 3.71 -17.28 -4.47
CA GLU A 187 3.84 -17.88 -5.80
C GLU A 187 2.46 -18.36 -6.30
N GLU A 188 2.07 -17.97 -7.52
CA GLU A 188 0.74 -18.28 -8.07
C GLU A 188 0.49 -19.80 -8.21
N ASN A 189 1.53 -20.58 -8.49
CA ASN A 189 1.42 -21.99 -8.84
C ASN A 189 1.75 -22.95 -7.69
N THR A 190 1.99 -22.44 -6.48
CA THR A 190 2.36 -23.28 -5.35
C THR A 190 1.47 -23.01 -4.13
N SER A 191 1.23 -24.08 -3.36
CA SER A 191 0.51 -24.00 -2.09
C SER A 191 1.45 -23.69 -0.92
N SER A 192 2.62 -23.09 -1.16
CA SER A 192 3.72 -23.03 -0.18
C SER A 192 3.57 -21.99 0.93
N GLY A 193 2.36 -21.46 1.14
CA GLY A 193 2.09 -20.37 2.08
C GLY A 193 2.69 -19.05 1.62
N LEU A 194 2.57 -18.03 2.46
CA LEU A 194 3.13 -16.70 2.16
C LEU A 194 4.65 -16.70 2.28
N LEU A 195 5.28 -15.95 1.40
CA LEU A 195 6.71 -15.72 1.32
C LEU A 195 7.01 -14.27 1.71
N GLY A 196 8.15 -14.04 2.33
CA GLY A 196 8.57 -12.73 2.81
C GLY A 196 10.00 -12.37 2.43
N LYS A 197 10.24 -11.08 2.22
CA LYS A 197 11.57 -10.45 2.17
C LYS A 197 11.60 -9.28 3.14
N LEU A 198 12.79 -9.00 3.68
CA LEU A 198 13.03 -7.90 4.61
C LEU A 198 14.17 -7.05 4.04
N ILE A 199 13.95 -5.75 3.90
CA ILE A 199 15.00 -4.75 3.67
C ILE A 199 15.05 -3.90 4.93
N LYS A 200 16.20 -3.78 5.58
CA LYS A 200 16.29 -3.08 6.84
C LYS A 200 17.71 -2.62 7.19
N ASN A 201 17.82 -1.37 7.65
CA ASN A 201 19.01 -0.86 8.32
C ASN A 201 18.73 -0.49 9.80
N CYS A 202 19.74 0.04 10.48
CA CYS A 202 19.69 0.41 11.89
C CYS A 202 19.50 -0.79 12.83
N ASN A 203 20.09 -1.94 12.50
CA ASN A 203 19.93 -3.20 13.22
C ASN A 203 20.86 -3.33 14.45
N GLY A 204 21.23 -2.21 15.08
CA GLY A 204 22.20 -2.21 16.19
C GLY A 204 23.59 -2.72 15.76
N LYS A 205 23.96 -3.93 16.22
CA LYS A 205 25.25 -4.59 15.89
C LYS A 205 25.13 -5.62 14.75
N PHE A 206 23.94 -5.79 14.22
CA PHE A 206 23.69 -6.64 13.07
C PHE A 206 23.94 -5.82 11.80
N ARG A 207 24.34 -6.50 10.73
CA ARG A 207 24.48 -5.86 9.42
C ARG A 207 23.13 -5.40 8.89
N ASP A 208 23.17 -4.51 7.91
CA ASP A 208 21.99 -4.18 7.13
C ASP A 208 21.54 -5.41 6.32
N ILE A 209 20.24 -5.45 6.03
CA ILE A 209 19.58 -6.50 5.28
C ILE A 209 19.05 -5.86 4.00
N ASP A 210 19.40 -6.42 2.86
CA ASP A 210 18.82 -6.07 1.56
C ASP A 210 18.19 -7.31 0.88
N LEU A 211 17.72 -7.14 -0.35
CA LEU A 211 17.04 -8.18 -1.11
C LEU A 211 17.92 -9.39 -1.44
N ASP A 212 19.22 -9.17 -1.63
CA ASP A 212 20.20 -10.17 -2.08
C ASP A 212 20.92 -10.82 -0.88
N ASP A 213 21.03 -10.09 0.24
CA ASP A 213 21.87 -10.46 1.37
C ASP A 213 21.22 -11.45 2.33
N PHE A 214 19.90 -11.68 2.25
CA PHE A 214 19.21 -12.62 3.12
C PHE A 214 18.19 -13.50 2.36
N PRO A 215 18.12 -14.81 2.71
CA PRO A 215 17.17 -15.72 2.09
C PRO A 215 15.74 -15.29 2.37
N MET A 216 14.83 -15.85 1.57
CA MET A 216 13.41 -15.69 1.74
C MET A 216 12.96 -16.13 3.13
N LEU A 217 12.12 -15.31 3.76
CA LEU A 217 11.42 -15.68 4.98
C LEU A 217 10.17 -16.49 4.65
N ARG A 218 9.93 -17.57 5.40
CA ARG A 218 8.81 -18.50 5.17
C ARG A 218 7.80 -18.43 6.30
N GLU A 219 6.51 -18.35 5.96
CA GLU A 219 5.41 -18.49 6.92
C GLU A 219 5.57 -19.81 7.71
N GLN A 220 5.35 -19.76 9.03
CA GLN A 220 5.39 -20.89 9.96
C GLN A 220 4.00 -21.38 10.35
#